data_AF-A0A0B5F2G7-F1
#
_entry.id   AF-A0A0B5F2G7-F1
#
_cell.length_a   1.000
_cell.length_b   1.000
_cell.length_c   1.000
_cell.angle_alpha   90.00
_cell.angle_beta   90.00
_cell.angle_gamma   90.00
#
_symmetry.space_group_name_H-M   'P 1'
#
loop_
_entity.id
_entity.type
_entity.pdbx_description
1 polymer ?
#
loop_
_entity_poly.entity_id
_entity_poly.type
_entity_poly.pdbx_seq_one_letter_code
_entity_poly.pdbx_strand_id
1 'polypeptide(L)'
;MPGSDAVLLDGTPVSTAGLTHAVTGCPHTVAGVRSPCALVRWTPETDGVRVDGVPVLLDTTLAQCFTAGRVPQGPPVVAPHRRGVVVG
;
A
#
# COMPACT_ATOMS: atom_id res chain seq x y z
N MET A 1 1.58 -12.65 -5.56
CA MET A 1 0.83 -11.61 -4.82
C MET A 1 -0.27 -12.33 -4.05
N PRO A 2 -0.57 -12.03 -2.78
CA PRO A 2 -1.73 -12.61 -2.13
C PRO A 2 -2.99 -11.88 -2.62
N GLY A 3 -3.65 -12.43 -3.63
CA GLY A 3 -5.02 -12.14 -4.04
C GLY A 3 -5.85 -13.43 -3.91
N SER A 4 -7.17 -13.33 -3.91
CA SER A 4 -8.01 -14.53 -3.98
C SER A 4 -8.01 -15.06 -5.42
N ASP A 5 -7.41 -16.21 -5.68
CA ASP A 5 -7.44 -16.88 -7.01
C ASP A 5 -8.86 -17.33 -7.41
N ALA A 6 -9.82 -17.29 -6.47
CA ALA A 6 -11.21 -17.69 -6.69
C ALA A 6 -11.99 -16.71 -7.59
N VAL A 7 -11.59 -15.43 -7.65
CA VAL A 7 -12.30 -14.41 -8.43
C VAL A 7 -11.31 -13.57 -9.24
N LEU A 8 -11.54 -13.53 -10.54
CA LEU A 8 -10.78 -12.74 -11.50
C LEU A 8 -11.62 -11.56 -12.00
N LEU A 9 -11.03 -10.36 -12.00
CA LEU A 9 -11.55 -9.19 -12.70
C LEU A 9 -10.71 -8.99 -13.96
N ASP A 10 -11.32 -9.08 -15.14
CA ASP A 10 -10.60 -9.01 -16.43
C ASP A 10 -9.41 -9.98 -16.53
N GLY A 11 -9.54 -11.17 -15.93
CA GLY A 11 -8.47 -12.18 -15.88
C GLY A 11 -7.38 -11.93 -14.84
N THR A 12 -7.48 -10.87 -14.04
CA THR A 12 -6.55 -10.55 -12.95
C THR A 12 -7.14 -10.91 -11.58
N PRO A 13 -6.41 -11.58 -10.68
CA PRO A 13 -6.89 -11.88 -9.33
C PRO A 13 -7.29 -10.64 -8.56
N VAL A 14 -8.43 -10.71 -7.89
CA VAL A 14 -8.94 -9.60 -7.07
C VAL A 14 -8.08 -9.41 -5.82
N SER A 15 -7.72 -8.15 -5.55
CA SER A 15 -7.04 -7.72 -4.33
C SER A 15 -8.03 -7.67 -3.16
N THR A 16 -7.69 -8.30 -2.05
CA THR A 16 -8.56 -8.37 -0.86
C THR A 16 -7.87 -7.78 0.37
N ALA A 17 -8.62 -7.57 1.46
CA ALA A 17 -8.19 -6.91 2.70
C ALA A 17 -6.89 -7.46 3.34
N GLY A 18 -6.49 -8.70 3.01
CA GLY A 18 -5.23 -9.28 3.45
C GLY A 18 -3.99 -8.75 2.71
N LEU A 19 -4.17 -7.98 1.64
CA LEU A 19 -3.08 -7.46 0.84
C LEU A 19 -2.23 -6.48 1.64
N THR A 20 -0.94 -6.75 1.66
CA THR A 20 0.06 -5.89 2.26
C THR A 20 1.16 -5.67 1.23
N HIS A 21 1.53 -4.42 0.97
CA HIS A 21 2.61 -4.11 0.03
C HIS A 21 3.83 -3.54 0.75
N ALA A 22 4.99 -4.14 0.48
CA ALA A 22 6.28 -3.64 0.91
C ALA A 22 6.78 -2.61 -0.09
N VAL A 23 7.19 -1.45 0.40
CA VAL A 23 7.78 -0.39 -0.43
C VAL A 23 9.30 -0.45 -0.27
N THR A 24 10.01 -0.70 -1.37
CA THR A 24 11.47 -0.81 -1.40
C THR A 24 12.09 0.30 -2.25
N GLY A 25 13.29 0.76 -1.88
CA GLY A 25 14.10 1.63 -2.75
C GLY A 25 14.00 3.14 -2.50
N CYS A 26 13.31 3.59 -1.46
CA CYS A 26 13.26 5.01 -1.11
C CYS A 26 14.37 5.35 -0.07
N PRO A 27 15.43 6.10 -0.43
CA PRO A 27 16.53 6.44 0.50
C PRO A 27 16.16 7.54 1.52
N HIS A 28 14.87 7.85 1.69
CA HIS A 28 14.40 8.95 2.52
C HIS A 28 14.80 8.75 3.98
N THR A 29 15.58 9.71 4.50
CA THR A 29 16.14 9.66 5.85
C THR A 29 15.79 10.97 6.55
N VAL A 30 15.17 10.91 7.73
CA VAL A 30 14.81 12.06 8.57
C VAL A 30 15.64 11.96 9.85
N ALA A 31 16.43 12.99 10.17
CA ALA A 31 17.29 13.03 11.35
C ALA A 31 18.20 11.78 11.52
N GLY A 32 18.73 11.24 10.41
CA GLY A 32 19.58 10.04 10.42
C GLY A 32 18.82 8.71 10.48
N VAL A 33 17.49 8.74 10.62
CA VAL A 33 16.63 7.55 10.62
C VAL A 33 15.98 7.37 9.25
N ARG A 34 16.15 6.19 8.63
CA ARG A 34 15.38 5.86 7.42
C ARG A 34 13.90 5.83 7.78
N SER A 35 13.16 6.84 7.34
CA SER A 35 11.71 6.98 7.59
C SER A 35 10.90 6.98 6.29
N PRO A 36 11.18 6.10 5.30
CA PRO A 36 10.28 5.95 4.16
C PRO A 36 9.03 5.20 4.60
N CYS A 37 7.96 5.35 3.82
CA CYS A 37 6.88 4.37 3.84
C CYS A 37 7.48 3.02 3.45
N ALA A 38 7.42 2.06 4.37
CA ALA A 38 7.95 0.71 4.19
C ALA A 38 6.82 -0.31 4.02
N LEU A 39 5.63 0.02 4.55
CA LEU A 39 4.46 -0.85 4.56
C LEU A 39 3.21 -0.03 4.27
N VAL A 40 2.35 -0.55 3.40
CA VAL A 40 1.00 0.00 3.19
C VAL A 40 -0.04 -1.01 3.67
N ARG A 41 -1.05 -0.51 4.40
CA ARG A 41 -2.25 -1.28 4.79
C ARG A 41 -3.50 -0.57 4.29
N TRP A 42 -4.48 -1.35 3.86
CA TRP A 42 -5.78 -0.85 3.41
C TRP A 42 -6.85 -1.07 4.47
N THR A 43 -7.84 -0.17 4.49
CA THR A 43 -9.02 -0.25 5.33
C THR A 43 -10.25 -0.27 4.42
N PRO A 44 -10.71 -1.45 3.98
CA PRO A 44 -11.90 -1.57 3.15
C PRO A 44 -13.16 -1.20 3.91
N GLU A 45 -14.17 -0.70 3.19
CA GLU A 45 -15.46 -0.36 3.78
C GLU A 45 -16.22 -1.61 4.23
N THR A 46 -16.91 -1.51 5.37
CA THR A 46 -17.62 -2.65 6.00
C THR A 46 -18.74 -3.21 5.12
N ASP A 47 -19.39 -2.32 4.36
CA ASP A 47 -20.52 -2.60 3.47
C ASP A 47 -20.10 -2.77 2.00
N GLY A 48 -18.79 -2.86 1.74
CA GLY A 48 -18.22 -3.04 0.40
C GLY A 48 -18.38 -4.47 -0.15
N VAL A 49 -17.98 -4.65 -1.41
CA VAL A 49 -17.98 -5.95 -2.10
C VAL A 49 -17.08 -6.94 -1.36
N ARG A 50 -17.53 -8.19 -1.20
CA ARG A 50 -16.79 -9.27 -0.55
C ARG A 50 -16.63 -10.46 -1.49
N VAL A 51 -15.46 -11.09 -1.44
CA VAL A 51 -15.15 -12.36 -2.09
C VAL A 51 -14.75 -13.35 -1.00
N ASP A 52 -15.43 -14.50 -0.96
CA ASP A 52 -15.22 -15.52 0.09
C ASP A 52 -15.30 -14.95 1.52
N GLY A 53 -16.17 -13.95 1.73
CA GLY A 53 -16.34 -13.25 3.01
C GLY A 53 -15.27 -12.19 3.32
N VAL A 54 -14.23 -12.06 2.50
CA VAL A 54 -13.15 -11.07 2.64
C VAL A 54 -13.48 -9.81 1.81
N PRO A 55 -13.37 -8.61 2.38
CA PRO A 55 -13.61 -7.38 1.62
C PRO A 55 -12.61 -7.19 0.47
N VAL A 56 -13.14 -6.77 -0.67
CA VAL A 56 -12.37 -6.40 -1.87
C VAL A 56 -11.78 -5.01 -1.69
N LEU A 57 -10.56 -4.81 -2.19
CA LEU A 57 -9.91 -3.52 -2.26
C LEU A 57 -10.27 -2.83 -3.59
N LEU A 58 -10.91 -1.67 -3.48
CA LEU A 58 -11.24 -0.78 -4.59
C LEU A 58 -10.23 0.37 -4.68
N ASP A 59 -10.24 1.12 -5.78
CA ASP A 59 -9.43 2.33 -5.96
C ASP A 59 -9.79 3.45 -4.96
N THR A 60 -11.03 3.46 -4.46
CA THR A 60 -11.51 4.33 -3.39
C THR A 60 -11.12 3.86 -1.99
N THR A 61 -10.53 2.66 -1.85
CA THR A 61 -10.22 2.11 -0.53
C THR A 61 -9.12 2.91 0.14
N LEU A 62 -9.42 3.42 1.34
CA LEU A 62 -8.48 4.16 2.16
C LEU A 62 -7.26 3.29 2.49
N ALA A 63 -6.08 3.88 2.35
CA ALA A 63 -4.81 3.23 2.64
C ALA A 63 -3.96 4.08 3.59
N GLN A 64 -3.11 3.42 4.37
CA GLN A 64 -2.24 4.03 5.37
C GLN A 64 -0.81 3.52 5.18
N CYS A 65 0.12 4.46 5.01
CA CYS A 65 1.56 4.19 5.00
C CYS A 65 2.11 4.07 6.43
N PHE A 66 3.06 3.16 6.62
CA PHE A 66 3.79 2.99 7.87
C PHE A 66 5.29 2.92 7.62
N THR A 67 6.07 3.45 8.57
CA THR A 67 7.54 3.24 8.60
C THR A 67 7.89 1.79 8.93
N ALA A 68 9.16 1.42 8.82
CA ALA A 68 9.65 0.12 9.29
C ALA A 68 9.35 -0.11 10.79
N GLY A 69 9.29 0.94 11.59
CA GLY A 69 8.88 0.92 13.00
C GLY A 69 7.37 0.91 13.23
N ARG A 70 6.55 0.75 12.17
CA ARG A 70 5.07 0.79 12.21
C ARG A 70 4.48 2.12 12.69
N VAL A 71 5.19 3.22 12.47
CA VAL A 71 4.66 4.58 12.76
C VAL A 71 3.79 5.05 11.58
N PRO A 72 2.53 5.49 11.80
CA PRO A 72 1.67 6.00 10.73
C PRO A 72 2.24 7.25 10.05
N GLN A 73 2.17 7.33 8.72
CA GLN A 73 2.67 8.46 7.90
C GLN A 73 1.60 9.11 7.00
N GLY A 74 0.31 8.87 7.25
CA GLY A 74 -0.79 9.30 6.36
C GLY A 74 -1.02 8.41 5.13
N PRO A 75 -1.88 8.84 4.19
CA PRO A 75 -2.23 8.06 3.00
C PRO A 75 -1.06 7.95 2.00
N PRO A 76 -0.90 6.80 1.32
CA PRO A 76 0.12 6.65 0.29
C PRO A 76 -0.20 7.54 -0.91
N VAL A 77 0.78 8.34 -1.34
CA VAL A 77 0.71 9.10 -2.59
C VAL A 77 1.64 8.46 -3.60
N VAL A 78 1.10 7.93 -4.69
CA VAL A 78 1.91 7.44 -5.82
C VAL A 78 2.24 8.64 -6.70
N ALA A 79 3.37 9.30 -6.40
CA ALA A 79 3.92 10.34 -7.26
C ALA A 79 5.06 9.77 -8.11
N PRO A 80 5.25 10.22 -9.37
CA PRO A 80 6.44 9.87 -10.13
C PRO A 80 7.68 10.32 -9.35
N HIS A 81 8.58 9.37 -9.05
CA HIS A 81 9.83 9.68 -8.38
C HIS A 81 10.69 10.57 -9.28
N ARG A 82 10.80 11.87 -8.98
CA ARG A 82 11.83 12.70 -9.62
C ARG A 82 13.19 12.17 -9.14
N ARG A 83 13.97 11.57 -10.04
CA ARG A 83 15.40 11.34 -9.77
C ARG A 83 16.06 12.71 -9.62
N GLY A 84 16.29 13.15 -8.40
CA GLY A 84 17.01 14.41 -8.20
C GLY A 84 17.03 14.89 -6.78
N VAL A 85 18.07 14.51 -6.04
CA VAL A 85 18.89 15.50 -5.32
C VAL A 85 20.35 15.10 -5.54
N VAL A 86 21.03 15.81 -6.44
CA VAL A 86 22.49 15.94 -6.37
C VAL A 86 22.70 17.24 -5.59
N VAL A 87 23.22 17.13 -4.36
CA VAL A 87 23.79 18.28 -3.68
C VAL A 87 25.14 18.52 -4.34
N GLY A 88 25.24 19.62 -5.09
CA GLY A 88 26.50 20.21 -5.53
C GLY A 88 26.75 21.49 -4.74
#